data_AF-A0A4Q2S3Q0-F1
#
_entry.id   AF-A0A4Q2S3Q0-F1
#
_cell.length_a   1.000
_cell.length_b   1.000
_cell.length_c   1.000
_cell.angle_alpha   90.00
_cell.angle_beta   90.00
_cell.angle_gamma   90.00
#
_symmetry.space_group_name_H-M   'P 1'
#
loop_
_entity.id
_entity.type
_entity.pdbx_description
1 polymer ?
#
loop_
_entity_poly.entity_id
_entity_poly.type
_entity_poly.pdbx_seq_one_letter_code
_entity_poly.pdbx_strand_id
1 'polypeptide(L)'
;MRIDVVTIFPDYLAPLELSLPGKARDKGLLDLAVHDLRRWTTDRHHTVDDTPYGGGAGMVMKPEPWGRALDEVAQGATIVFTTPSGEPFTQALAHELSGHEHLVFACGRYEGIDQRVVEHAATIGTVREISLGDYVLNGGEVAALAITEAVVRLLPGFMGNAESLVEESHADGLLEYPVYTKPASWEGRDVPDVLLSGDHARIARWRHEQAQRRTAERRPDLLPATGAIGGLADLDVRPAVPADAGELFTLQRACWLQELEANPGVEIPALRESLDDVRRGLDGWVVRVVREPSSGRLVGAVRGKVDSHGEWDIGRVMVAPDLQGRGLGRALLELVQELAPEEVETYVLFTGQGSADNQRMYKKAGFRLRPDRKAPPGAVVMTKRADRRISR
;
A
#
# COMPACT_ATOMS: atom_id res chain seq x y z
N MET A 1 -17.04 25.80 -5.97
CA MET A 1 -17.87 24.78 -5.30
C MET A 1 -18.68 25.45 -4.21
N ARG A 2 -19.95 25.07 -4.05
CA ARG A 2 -20.80 25.49 -2.95
C ARG A 2 -20.98 24.36 -1.94
N ILE A 3 -20.90 24.67 -0.65
CA ILE A 3 -21.15 23.73 0.44
C ILE A 3 -22.14 24.37 1.42
N ASP A 4 -23.26 23.72 1.68
CA ASP A 4 -24.16 24.09 2.78
C ASP A 4 -24.08 23.03 3.88
N VAL A 5 -24.01 23.45 5.14
CA VAL A 5 -24.04 22.54 6.30
C VAL A 5 -25.26 22.86 7.13
N VAL A 6 -26.16 21.89 7.29
CA VAL A 6 -27.34 22.01 8.16
C VAL A 6 -27.04 21.27 9.46
N THR A 7 -27.08 21.99 10.57
CA THR A 7 -26.71 21.48 11.91
C THR A 7 -27.49 22.23 12.99
N ILE A 8 -27.53 21.67 14.20
CA ILE A 8 -28.02 22.37 15.39
C ILE A 8 -26.87 23.00 16.21
N PHE A 9 -25.62 22.92 15.74
CA PHE A 9 -24.45 23.56 16.35
C PHE A 9 -23.59 24.27 15.28
N PRO A 10 -24.04 25.41 14.72
CA PRO A 10 -23.29 26.13 13.69
C PRO A 10 -21.85 26.47 14.09
N ASP A 11 -21.65 26.89 15.34
CA ASP A 11 -20.33 27.27 15.86
C ASP A 11 -19.32 26.11 15.86
N TYR A 12 -19.79 24.87 15.77
CA TYR A 12 -18.92 23.69 15.65
C TYR A 12 -18.11 23.71 14.34
N LEU A 13 -18.62 24.38 13.31
CA LEU A 13 -18.00 24.48 11.99
C LEU A 13 -17.13 25.74 11.83
N ALA A 14 -16.96 26.55 12.89
CA ALA A 14 -16.06 27.70 12.88
C ALA A 14 -14.62 27.40 12.39
N PRO A 15 -14.03 26.20 12.61
CA PRO A 15 -12.72 25.90 12.06
C PRO A 15 -12.63 25.95 10.52
N LEU A 16 -13.75 25.83 9.80
CA LEU A 16 -13.78 25.97 8.33
C LEU A 16 -13.56 27.42 7.85
N GLU A 17 -13.55 28.39 8.76
CA GLU A 17 -13.10 29.76 8.46
C GLU A 17 -11.57 29.90 8.50
N LEU A 18 -10.87 28.91 9.06
CA LEU A 18 -9.43 28.94 9.26
C LEU A 18 -8.67 28.24 8.13
N SER A 19 -7.35 28.43 8.14
CA SER A 19 -6.39 27.63 7.37
C SER A 19 -6.74 27.50 5.88
N LEU A 20 -6.81 26.26 5.37
CA LEU A 20 -7.00 25.94 3.97
C LEU A 20 -8.42 26.26 3.49
N PRO A 21 -9.51 25.79 4.14
CA PRO A 21 -10.87 26.19 3.76
C PRO A 21 -11.09 27.71 3.75
N GLY A 22 -10.57 28.44 4.75
CA GLY A 22 -10.62 29.91 4.78
C GLY A 22 -9.98 30.55 3.55
N LYS A 23 -8.76 30.12 3.18
CA LYS A 23 -8.07 30.58 1.96
C LYS A 23 -8.84 30.25 0.68
N ALA A 24 -9.57 29.13 0.64
CA ALA A 24 -10.39 28.74 -0.52
C ALA A 24 -11.54 29.75 -0.72
N ARG A 25 -12.14 30.19 0.39
CA ARG A 25 -13.18 31.23 0.39
C ARG A 25 -12.64 32.58 -0.08
N ASP A 26 -11.50 33.01 0.47
CA ASP A 26 -10.87 34.28 0.09
C ASP A 26 -10.53 34.36 -1.41
N LYS A 27 -10.19 33.21 -2.01
CA LYS A 27 -9.93 33.07 -3.45
C LYS A 27 -11.20 32.87 -4.30
N GLY A 28 -12.39 32.80 -3.69
CA GLY A 28 -13.66 32.54 -4.38
C GLY A 28 -13.80 31.12 -4.93
N LEU A 29 -13.00 30.16 -4.47
CA LEU A 29 -13.06 28.76 -4.90
C LEU A 29 -14.15 27.97 -4.14
N LEU A 30 -14.42 28.39 -2.89
CA LEU A 30 -15.39 27.80 -1.99
C LEU A 30 -16.41 28.84 -1.53
N ASP A 31 -17.68 28.57 -1.79
CA ASP A 31 -18.81 29.21 -1.12
C ASP A 31 -19.32 28.25 -0.04
N LEU A 32 -19.22 28.62 1.24
CA LEU A 32 -19.66 27.76 2.34
C LEU A 32 -20.66 28.50 3.23
N ALA A 33 -21.81 27.88 3.48
CA ALA A 33 -22.85 28.40 4.36
C ALA A 33 -23.18 27.38 5.44
N VAL A 34 -23.29 27.85 6.69
CA VAL A 34 -23.67 27.01 7.83
C VAL A 34 -25.00 27.50 8.36
N HIS A 35 -25.95 26.56 8.49
CA HIS A 35 -27.33 26.84 8.79
C HIS A 35 -27.74 26.15 10.10
N ASP A 36 -28.32 26.94 11.02
CA ASP A 36 -28.98 26.38 12.20
C ASP A 36 -30.34 25.79 11.82
N LEU A 37 -30.49 24.48 11.94
CA LEU A 37 -31.72 23.75 11.64
C LEU A 37 -32.93 24.33 12.40
N ARG A 38 -32.71 24.91 13.58
CA ARG A 38 -33.76 25.53 14.40
C ARG A 38 -34.51 26.65 13.67
N ARG A 39 -33.93 27.27 12.64
CA ARG A 39 -34.59 28.29 11.81
C ARG A 39 -35.83 27.78 11.08
N TRP A 40 -35.92 26.46 10.83
CA TRP A 40 -37.05 25.84 10.13
C TRP A 40 -38.11 25.22 11.05
N THR A 41 -37.95 25.39 12.36
CA THR A 41 -38.97 25.05 13.35
C THR A 41 -40.09 26.08 13.38
N THR A 42 -41.28 25.69 13.84
CA THR A 42 -42.45 26.57 13.94
C THR A 42 -42.96 26.75 15.38
N ASP A 43 -42.45 25.96 16.32
CA ASP A 43 -42.82 26.06 17.73
C ASP A 43 -41.91 27.05 18.47
N ARG A 44 -42.42 27.60 19.56
CA ARG A 44 -41.71 28.57 20.41
C ARG A 44 -40.41 28.01 21.02
N HIS A 45 -40.31 26.69 21.19
CA HIS A 45 -39.17 26.05 21.83
C HIS A 45 -38.08 25.66 20.83
N HIS A 46 -38.29 25.92 19.53
CA HIS A 46 -37.36 25.54 18.47
C HIS A 46 -37.02 24.04 18.49
N THR A 47 -38.05 23.21 18.61
CA THR A 47 -37.91 21.77 18.83
C THR A 47 -37.52 21.07 17.53
N VAL A 48 -36.37 20.38 17.55
CA VAL A 48 -35.77 19.69 16.39
C VAL A 48 -35.76 18.17 16.54
N ASP A 49 -36.19 17.65 17.68
CA ASP A 49 -36.17 16.23 18.03
C ASP A 49 -37.42 15.82 18.83
N ASP A 50 -37.74 14.53 18.80
CA ASP A 50 -38.83 13.93 19.58
C ASP A 50 -38.49 12.46 19.91
N THR A 51 -39.30 11.83 20.77
CA THR A 51 -39.14 10.41 21.13
C THR A 51 -39.37 9.48 19.92
N PRO A 52 -38.62 8.36 19.82
CA PRO A 52 -38.77 7.42 18.71
C PRO A 52 -40.09 6.65 18.76
N TYR A 53 -40.73 6.46 17.60
CA TYR A 53 -41.77 5.45 17.44
C TYR A 53 -41.20 4.04 17.67
N GLY A 54 -41.97 3.16 18.31
CA GLY A 54 -41.53 1.82 18.70
C GLY A 54 -40.89 1.74 20.09
N GLY A 55 -40.69 2.88 20.76
CA GLY A 55 -40.01 2.95 22.05
C GLY A 55 -38.49 2.86 21.92
N GLY A 56 -37.79 3.00 23.05
CA GLY A 56 -36.33 3.09 23.09
C GLY A 56 -35.87 4.28 23.92
N ALA A 57 -34.58 4.31 24.26
CA ALA A 57 -33.95 5.49 24.85
C ALA A 57 -33.54 6.48 23.76
N GLY A 58 -33.34 7.75 24.12
CA GLY A 58 -32.86 8.78 23.21
C GLY A 58 -33.96 9.54 22.48
N MET A 59 -33.54 10.38 21.53
CA MET A 59 -34.39 11.26 20.73
C MET A 59 -34.04 11.09 19.25
N VAL A 60 -34.99 11.31 18.36
CA VAL A 60 -34.81 11.27 16.90
C VAL A 60 -35.13 12.65 16.34
N MET A 61 -34.30 13.15 15.44
CA MET A 61 -34.53 14.46 14.84
C MET A 61 -35.78 14.45 13.95
N LYS A 62 -36.64 15.45 14.15
CA LYS A 62 -37.96 15.55 13.52
C LYS A 62 -37.88 15.77 12.02
N PRO A 63 -38.78 15.17 11.23
CA PRO A 63 -38.74 15.31 9.78
C PRO A 63 -39.12 16.71 9.28
N GLU A 64 -39.98 17.46 9.98
CA GLU A 64 -40.51 18.72 9.43
C GLU A 64 -39.47 19.86 9.33
N PRO A 65 -38.63 20.13 10.35
CA PRO A 65 -37.55 21.13 10.21
C PRO A 65 -36.54 20.71 9.13
N TRP A 66 -36.20 19.42 9.06
CA TRP A 66 -35.27 18.89 8.07
C TRP A 66 -35.80 19.00 6.64
N GLY A 67 -37.04 18.58 6.40
CA GLY A 67 -37.66 18.66 5.08
C GLY A 67 -37.68 20.09 4.55
N ARG A 68 -38.10 21.06 5.38
CA ARG A 68 -38.09 22.48 5.02
C ARG A 68 -36.68 23.03 4.76
N ALA A 69 -35.70 22.64 5.57
CA ALA A 69 -34.32 23.06 5.36
C ALA A 69 -33.77 22.55 4.03
N LEU A 70 -33.96 21.24 3.74
CA LEU A 70 -33.48 20.62 2.51
C LEU A 70 -34.23 21.14 1.28
N ASP A 71 -35.52 21.40 1.37
CA ASP A 71 -36.31 22.01 0.28
C ASP A 71 -35.75 23.38 -0.12
N GLU A 72 -35.23 24.15 0.84
CA GLU A 72 -34.66 25.47 0.62
C GLU A 72 -33.21 25.42 0.11
N VAL A 73 -32.35 24.57 0.70
CA VAL A 73 -30.90 24.64 0.49
C VAL A 73 -30.33 23.54 -0.42
N ALA A 74 -31.09 22.49 -0.74
CA ALA A 74 -30.54 21.25 -1.31
C ALA A 74 -31.10 20.83 -2.68
N GLN A 75 -31.90 21.68 -3.33
CA GLN A 75 -32.47 21.37 -4.66
C GLN A 75 -31.37 21.12 -5.71
N GLY A 76 -31.35 19.91 -6.28
CA GLY A 76 -30.36 19.47 -7.27
C GLY A 76 -28.96 19.22 -6.71
N ALA A 77 -28.76 19.34 -5.40
CA ALA A 77 -27.46 19.17 -4.77
C ALA A 77 -27.12 17.69 -4.49
N THR A 78 -25.87 17.43 -4.11
CA THR A 78 -25.49 16.15 -3.49
C THR A 78 -25.61 16.28 -1.97
N ILE A 79 -26.53 15.52 -1.39
CA ILE A 79 -26.94 15.60 0.01
C ILE A 79 -26.24 14.49 0.78
N VAL A 80 -25.29 14.86 1.63
CA VAL A 80 -24.50 13.95 2.44
C VAL A 80 -25.09 13.88 3.84
N PHE A 81 -25.67 12.73 4.17
CA PHE A 81 -26.02 12.36 5.54
C PHE A 81 -24.79 11.70 6.19
N THR A 82 -24.23 12.34 7.22
CA THR A 82 -23.12 11.77 7.97
C THR A 82 -23.66 10.77 8.98
N THR A 83 -23.38 9.48 8.78
CA THR A 83 -23.92 8.38 9.61
C THR A 83 -22.93 7.22 9.68
N PRO A 84 -22.75 6.55 10.84
CA PRO A 84 -21.88 5.39 10.96
C PRO A 84 -22.33 4.19 10.10
N SER A 85 -23.60 4.14 9.68
CA SER A 85 -24.13 3.10 8.79
C SER A 85 -23.88 3.34 7.30
N GLY A 86 -23.27 4.48 6.96
CA GLY A 86 -22.99 4.87 5.58
C GLY A 86 -21.79 4.16 4.97
N GLU A 87 -21.51 4.44 3.70
CA GLU A 87 -20.28 3.97 3.06
C GLU A 87 -19.05 4.61 3.73
N PRO A 88 -17.96 3.87 3.96
CA PRO A 88 -16.75 4.44 4.55
C PRO A 88 -16.15 5.55 3.68
N PHE A 89 -15.83 6.68 4.30
CA PHE A 89 -15.15 7.78 3.62
C PHE A 89 -13.71 7.39 3.26
N THR A 90 -13.37 7.54 1.99
CA THR A 90 -12.04 7.21 1.45
C THR A 90 -11.48 8.38 0.63
N GLN A 91 -10.17 8.36 0.35
CA GLN A 91 -9.56 9.36 -0.53
C GLN A 91 -10.17 9.36 -1.93
N ALA A 92 -10.56 8.19 -2.45
CA ALA A 92 -11.24 8.08 -3.74
C ALA A 92 -12.61 8.79 -3.72
N LEU A 93 -13.36 8.63 -2.63
CA LEU A 93 -14.63 9.33 -2.42
C LEU A 93 -14.42 10.84 -2.25
N ALA A 94 -13.34 11.29 -1.60
CA ALA A 94 -12.99 12.70 -1.54
C ALA A 94 -12.75 13.30 -2.94
N HIS A 95 -12.04 12.58 -3.81
CA HIS A 95 -11.85 12.98 -5.21
C HIS A 95 -13.16 13.05 -5.97
N GLU A 96 -14.03 12.04 -5.81
CA GLU A 96 -15.37 12.05 -6.42
C GLU A 96 -16.14 13.30 -6.00
N LEU A 97 -16.32 13.50 -4.68
CA LEU A 97 -17.05 14.64 -4.12
C LEU A 97 -16.45 15.99 -4.53
N SER A 98 -15.13 16.08 -4.75
CA SER A 98 -14.48 17.31 -5.21
C SER A 98 -14.91 17.77 -6.60
N GLY A 99 -15.48 16.86 -7.41
CA GLY A 99 -16.04 17.17 -8.72
C GLY A 99 -17.47 17.71 -8.68
N HIS A 100 -18.15 17.69 -7.54
CA HIS A 100 -19.54 18.16 -7.42
C HIS A 100 -19.58 19.67 -7.26
N GLU A 101 -20.54 20.32 -7.93
CA GLU A 101 -20.70 21.78 -7.85
C GLU A 101 -21.28 22.23 -6.51
N HIS A 102 -22.20 21.44 -5.94
CA HIS A 102 -22.95 21.75 -4.73
C HIS A 102 -23.11 20.53 -3.81
N LEU A 103 -22.56 20.63 -2.60
CA LEU A 103 -22.70 19.64 -1.54
C LEU A 103 -23.55 20.21 -0.39
N VAL A 104 -24.44 19.41 0.18
CA VAL A 104 -25.19 19.75 1.39
C VAL A 104 -24.97 18.68 2.46
N PHE A 105 -24.42 19.05 3.60
CA PHE A 105 -24.23 18.13 4.73
C PHE A 105 -25.40 18.22 5.71
N ALA A 106 -26.08 17.09 5.93
CA ALA A 106 -27.10 16.91 6.95
C ALA A 106 -26.47 16.29 8.20
N CYS A 107 -26.12 17.13 9.18
CA CYS A 107 -25.47 16.70 10.42
C CYS A 107 -26.50 16.18 11.43
N GLY A 108 -26.61 14.85 11.54
CA GLY A 108 -27.45 14.20 12.54
C GLY A 108 -26.92 14.34 13.97
N ARG A 109 -27.84 14.28 14.94
CA ARG A 109 -27.61 14.26 16.39
C ARG A 109 -28.55 13.24 17.04
N TYR A 110 -28.33 12.99 18.33
CA TYR A 110 -29.12 12.03 19.11
C TYR A 110 -29.03 10.63 18.49
N GLU A 111 -30.16 9.91 18.35
CA GLU A 111 -30.22 8.61 17.68
C GLU A 111 -30.20 8.71 16.14
N GLY A 112 -30.23 9.93 15.60
CA GLY A 112 -30.18 10.19 14.17
C GLY A 112 -31.35 11.03 13.65
N ILE A 113 -31.49 11.05 12.34
CA ILE A 113 -32.53 11.77 11.61
C ILE A 113 -33.62 10.78 11.22
N ASP A 114 -34.89 11.19 11.29
CA ASP A 114 -36.00 10.38 10.81
C ASP A 114 -35.76 9.90 9.36
N GLN A 115 -35.86 8.58 9.14
CA GLN A 115 -35.54 7.95 7.85
C GLN A 115 -36.29 8.56 6.66
N ARG A 116 -37.52 9.05 6.89
CA ARG A 116 -38.33 9.68 5.83
C ARG A 116 -37.71 10.96 5.29
N VAL A 117 -36.82 11.61 6.05
CA VAL A 117 -36.03 12.75 5.56
C VAL A 117 -35.04 12.31 4.50
N VAL A 118 -34.39 11.15 4.70
CA VAL A 118 -33.45 10.59 3.72
C VAL A 118 -34.20 10.21 2.44
N GLU A 119 -35.36 9.58 2.58
CA GLU A 119 -36.27 9.26 1.46
C GLU A 119 -36.72 10.52 0.72
N HIS A 120 -37.11 11.57 1.44
CA HIS A 120 -37.49 12.86 0.86
C HIS A 120 -36.31 13.53 0.12
N ALA A 121 -35.13 13.53 0.72
CA ALA A 121 -33.92 14.09 0.13
C ALA A 121 -33.59 13.45 -1.22
N ALA A 122 -33.84 12.15 -1.38
CA ALA A 122 -33.66 11.42 -2.63
C ALA A 122 -34.61 11.87 -3.75
N THR A 123 -35.69 12.58 -3.43
CA THR A 123 -36.61 13.14 -4.42
C THR A 123 -36.16 14.50 -4.98
N ILE A 124 -35.26 15.19 -4.28
CA ILE A 124 -34.83 16.56 -4.62
C ILE A 124 -33.34 16.67 -4.94
N GLY A 125 -32.54 15.65 -4.67
CA GLY A 125 -31.10 15.64 -4.91
C GLY A 125 -30.49 14.25 -4.91
N THR A 126 -29.16 14.18 -5.04
CA THR A 126 -28.41 12.92 -4.96
C THR A 126 -28.05 12.63 -3.51
N VAL A 127 -28.58 11.56 -2.93
CA VAL A 127 -28.33 11.22 -1.52
C VAL A 127 -27.08 10.33 -1.38
N ARG A 128 -26.25 10.66 -0.39
CA ARG A 128 -25.11 9.86 0.06
C ARG A 128 -25.15 9.72 1.57
N GLU A 129 -25.10 8.50 2.06
CA GLU A 129 -24.88 8.22 3.48
C GLU A 129 -23.41 7.85 3.68
N ILE A 130 -22.66 8.68 4.41
CA ILE A 130 -21.20 8.55 4.53
C ILE A 130 -20.80 8.37 5.99
N SER A 131 -20.01 7.33 6.25
CA SER A 131 -19.38 7.04 7.54
C SER A 131 -17.94 7.55 7.57
N LEU A 132 -17.54 8.19 8.67
CA LEU A 132 -16.14 8.60 8.88
C LEU A 132 -15.24 7.41 9.31
N GLY A 133 -15.85 6.27 9.66
CA GLY A 133 -15.17 5.05 10.06
C GLY A 133 -15.97 4.24 11.09
N ASP A 134 -15.42 3.09 11.48
CA ASP A 134 -16.09 2.09 12.34
C ASP A 134 -16.06 2.48 13.82
N TYR A 135 -16.69 3.61 14.16
CA TYR A 135 -16.85 4.13 15.51
C TYR A 135 -18.04 5.10 15.56
N VAL A 136 -18.54 5.39 16.77
CA VAL A 136 -19.72 6.24 16.99
C VAL A 136 -19.30 7.59 17.56
N LEU A 137 -19.83 8.67 16.99
CA LEU A 137 -19.64 10.05 17.43
C LEU A 137 -20.94 10.64 17.98
N ASN A 138 -20.83 11.72 18.76
CA ASN A 138 -22.00 12.42 19.31
C ASN A 138 -22.82 13.22 18.28
N GLY A 139 -22.32 13.33 17.04
CA GLY A 139 -22.95 14.12 15.99
C GLY A 139 -22.17 14.15 14.69
N GLY A 140 -22.86 14.53 13.62
CA GLY A 140 -22.35 14.58 12.26
C GLY A 140 -21.37 15.71 11.95
N GLU A 141 -21.27 16.74 12.79
CA GLU A 141 -20.50 17.94 12.47
C GLU A 141 -19.00 17.67 12.31
N VAL A 142 -18.44 16.74 13.11
CA VAL A 142 -17.04 16.31 12.97
C VAL A 142 -16.80 15.64 11.62
N ALA A 143 -17.74 14.79 11.17
CA ALA A 143 -17.65 14.12 9.88
C ALA A 143 -17.79 15.13 8.73
N ALA A 144 -18.74 16.06 8.81
CA ALA A 144 -18.91 17.11 7.81
C ALA A 144 -17.65 17.98 7.70
N LEU A 145 -17.04 18.35 8.83
CA LEU A 145 -15.79 19.12 8.87
C LEU A 145 -14.64 18.34 8.22
N ALA A 146 -14.43 17.08 8.62
CA ALA A 146 -13.35 16.24 8.10
C ALA A 146 -13.49 15.96 6.60
N ILE A 147 -14.70 15.64 6.13
CA ILE A 147 -14.98 15.44 4.70
C ILE A 147 -14.77 16.74 3.94
N THR A 148 -15.27 17.87 4.45
CA THR A 148 -15.08 19.19 3.81
C THR A 148 -13.60 19.52 3.64
N GLU A 149 -12.76 19.31 4.66
CA GLU A 149 -11.32 19.54 4.54
C GLU A 149 -10.66 18.67 3.46
N ALA A 150 -11.00 17.38 3.42
CA ALA A 150 -10.47 16.44 2.45
C ALA A 150 -10.92 16.73 1.00
N VAL A 151 -12.13 17.26 0.83
CA VAL A 151 -12.70 17.62 -0.49
C VAL A 151 -12.14 18.97 -0.97
N VAL A 152 -12.18 20.01 -0.13
CA VAL A 152 -11.81 21.38 -0.52
C VAL A 152 -10.34 21.46 -0.93
N ARG A 153 -9.45 20.70 -0.28
CA ARG A 153 -8.02 20.68 -0.64
C ARG A 153 -7.73 20.15 -2.05
N LEU A 154 -8.67 19.42 -2.65
CA LEU A 154 -8.55 18.84 -4.00
C LEU A 154 -9.06 19.78 -5.11
N LEU A 155 -9.65 20.93 -4.75
CA LEU A 155 -10.19 21.87 -5.73
C LEU A 155 -9.08 22.43 -6.65
N PRO A 156 -9.32 22.52 -7.97
CA PRO A 156 -8.38 23.13 -8.90
C PRO A 156 -7.99 24.56 -8.48
N GLY A 157 -6.69 24.88 -8.54
CA GLY A 157 -6.16 26.20 -8.16
C GLY A 157 -6.00 26.42 -6.65
N PHE A 158 -6.32 25.41 -5.83
CA PHE A 158 -6.20 25.51 -4.38
C PHE A 158 -4.76 25.28 -3.89
N MET A 159 -4.15 24.15 -4.24
CA MET A 159 -2.76 23.83 -3.86
C MET A 159 -1.75 24.36 -4.89
N GLY A 160 -0.72 25.07 -4.40
CA GLY A 160 0.27 25.74 -5.24
C GLY A 160 1.30 24.82 -5.89
N ASN A 161 1.43 23.58 -5.41
CA ASN A 161 2.26 22.56 -6.04
C ASN A 161 1.45 21.28 -6.26
N ALA A 162 1.09 21.01 -7.51
CA ALA A 162 0.35 19.80 -7.87
C ALA A 162 1.15 18.52 -7.54
N GLU A 163 2.48 18.58 -7.49
CA GLU A 163 3.33 17.45 -7.13
C GLU A 163 3.12 16.99 -5.67
N SER A 164 2.70 17.88 -4.77
CA SER A 164 2.43 17.52 -3.38
C SER A 164 1.26 16.56 -3.23
N LEU A 165 0.25 16.62 -4.12
CA LEU A 165 -0.87 15.66 -4.11
C LEU A 165 -0.45 14.26 -4.57
N VAL A 166 0.61 14.17 -5.38
CA VAL A 166 1.06 12.89 -5.98
C VAL A 166 1.86 12.07 -4.98
N GLU A 167 2.62 12.71 -4.08
CA GLU A 167 3.45 12.01 -3.09
C GLU A 167 2.73 11.70 -1.76
N GLU A 168 1.44 12.04 -1.64
CA GLU A 168 0.66 11.88 -0.41
C GLU A 168 0.23 10.43 -0.13
N SER A 169 -0.02 10.15 1.15
CA SER A 169 -0.59 8.86 1.55
C SER A 169 -1.88 8.57 0.78
N HIS A 170 -2.03 7.33 0.31
CA HIS A 170 -3.16 6.82 -0.45
C HIS A 170 -3.29 7.29 -1.91
N ALA A 171 -2.43 8.18 -2.42
CA ALA A 171 -2.44 8.57 -3.85
C ALA A 171 -2.10 7.39 -4.78
N ASP A 172 -1.07 6.60 -4.44
CA ASP A 172 -0.65 5.38 -5.16
C ASP A 172 -0.90 4.09 -4.36
N GLY A 173 -1.79 4.15 -3.35
CA GLY A 173 -2.04 3.02 -2.44
C GLY A 173 -0.93 2.75 -1.42
N LEU A 174 0.05 3.63 -1.29
CA LEU A 174 1.09 3.56 -0.25
C LEU A 174 0.87 4.63 0.82
N LEU A 175 1.41 4.38 2.02
CA LEU A 175 1.61 5.41 3.03
C LEU A 175 2.82 6.28 2.69
N GLU A 176 2.76 7.55 3.07
CA GLU A 176 3.85 8.50 2.87
C GLU A 176 5.12 8.10 3.64
N TYR A 177 6.27 8.36 3.03
CA TYR A 177 7.59 8.15 3.62
C TYR A 177 7.81 9.06 4.85
N PRO A 178 8.78 8.75 5.74
CA PRO A 178 9.10 9.64 6.86
C PRO A 178 9.70 10.95 6.35
N VAL A 179 9.18 12.06 6.86
CA VAL A 179 9.62 13.42 6.52
C VAL A 179 10.54 13.97 7.59
N TYR A 180 11.52 14.76 7.17
CA TYR A 180 12.53 15.37 8.02
C TYR A 180 12.66 16.86 7.67
N THR A 181 12.95 17.69 8.67
CA THR A 181 13.24 19.11 8.49
C THR A 181 14.45 19.50 9.32
N LYS A 182 14.90 20.75 9.18
CA LYS A 182 16.03 21.29 9.96
C LYS A 182 15.68 21.30 11.46
N PRO A 183 16.66 21.09 12.36
CA PRO A 183 18.10 20.92 12.09
C PRO A 183 18.49 19.50 11.62
N ALA A 184 19.70 19.36 11.05
CA ALA A 184 20.19 18.08 10.52
C ALA A 184 20.43 17.00 11.59
N SER A 185 20.63 17.41 12.85
CA SER A 185 20.74 16.53 14.01
C SER A 185 19.93 17.12 15.15
N TRP A 186 19.10 16.31 15.80
CA TRP A 186 18.34 16.67 16.99
C TRP A 186 18.51 15.57 18.04
N GLU A 187 19.10 15.90 19.19
CA GLU A 187 19.35 14.94 20.30
C GLU A 187 20.10 13.67 19.87
N GLY A 188 21.08 13.81 18.95
CA GLY A 188 21.83 12.67 18.41
C GLY A 188 21.05 11.81 17.41
N ARG A 189 19.90 12.30 16.93
CA ARG A 189 19.12 11.69 15.84
C ARG A 189 19.37 12.47 14.56
N ASP A 190 20.21 11.90 13.72
CA ASP A 190 20.58 12.51 12.45
C ASP A 190 19.53 12.24 11.36
N VAL A 191 19.35 13.21 10.48
CA VAL A 191 18.60 13.04 9.23
C VAL A 191 19.36 12.03 8.35
N PRO A 192 18.67 11.09 7.67
CA PRO A 192 19.34 10.14 6.77
C PRO A 192 20.24 10.83 5.74
N ASP A 193 21.50 10.42 5.63
CA ASP A 193 22.52 11.04 4.76
C ASP A 193 22.06 11.20 3.30
N VAL A 194 21.25 10.25 2.80
CA VAL A 194 20.69 10.31 1.44
C VAL A 194 19.85 11.56 1.20
N LEU A 195 19.14 12.05 2.22
CA LEU A 195 18.33 13.27 2.15
C LEU A 195 19.17 14.55 2.14
N LEU A 196 20.44 14.45 2.56
CA LEU A 196 21.41 15.55 2.56
C LEU A 196 22.28 15.57 1.28
N SER A 197 22.14 14.56 0.41
CA SER A 197 23.04 14.35 -0.73
C SER A 197 22.81 15.27 -1.93
N GLY A 198 21.60 15.84 -2.06
CA GLY A 198 21.18 16.58 -3.27
C GLY A 198 20.93 15.70 -4.50
N ASP A 199 21.10 14.38 -4.41
CA ASP A 199 20.84 13.45 -5.50
C ASP A 199 19.36 13.10 -5.55
N HIS A 200 18.62 13.80 -6.42
CA HIS A 200 17.17 13.62 -6.58
C HIS A 200 16.77 12.18 -6.88
N ALA A 201 17.54 11.45 -7.68
CA ALA A 201 17.22 10.06 -8.03
C ALA A 201 17.42 9.10 -6.85
N ARG A 202 18.46 9.31 -6.04
CA ARG A 202 18.67 8.54 -4.80
C ARG A 202 17.62 8.89 -3.74
N ILE A 203 17.25 10.15 -3.62
CA ILE A 203 16.21 10.61 -2.69
C ILE A 203 14.85 10.01 -3.08
N ALA A 204 14.44 10.09 -4.35
CA ALA A 204 13.18 9.53 -4.82
C ALA A 204 13.11 8.01 -4.58
N ARG A 205 14.19 7.28 -4.87
CA ARG A 205 14.29 5.83 -4.61
C ARG A 205 14.14 5.53 -3.12
N TRP A 206 14.87 6.26 -2.27
CA TRP A 206 14.79 6.07 -0.82
C TRP A 206 13.39 6.37 -0.29
N ARG A 207 12.74 7.43 -0.77
CA ARG A 207 11.36 7.79 -0.41
C ARG A 207 10.39 6.65 -0.77
N HIS A 208 10.50 6.11 -1.98
CA HIS A 208 9.68 4.99 -2.41
C HIS A 208 9.90 3.74 -1.55
N GLU A 209 11.15 3.37 -1.28
CA GLU A 209 11.49 2.24 -0.41
C GLU A 209 10.95 2.41 1.01
N GLN A 210 11.02 3.61 1.59
CA GLN A 210 10.45 3.88 2.91
C GLN A 210 8.92 3.87 2.92
N ALA A 211 8.27 4.39 1.88
CA ALA A 211 6.82 4.34 1.72
C ALA A 211 6.33 2.88 1.68
N GLN A 212 6.96 2.04 0.86
CA GLN A 212 6.67 0.60 0.80
C GLN A 212 6.85 -0.08 2.16
N ARG A 213 8.00 0.15 2.80
CA ARG A 213 8.31 -0.44 4.11
C ARG A 213 7.28 -0.03 5.16
N ARG A 214 6.97 1.26 5.26
CA ARG A 214 6.00 1.78 6.23
C ARG A 214 4.60 1.24 5.98
N THR A 215 4.21 1.09 4.71
CA THR A 215 2.93 0.49 4.32
C THR A 215 2.89 -0.98 4.75
N ALA A 216 3.93 -1.77 4.47
CA ALA A 216 4.00 -3.16 4.91
C ALA A 216 3.92 -3.31 6.44
N GLU A 217 4.57 -2.40 7.18
CA GLU A 217 4.58 -2.42 8.64
C GLU A 217 3.26 -1.97 9.29
N ARG A 218 2.52 -1.02 8.69
CA ARG A 218 1.37 -0.35 9.35
C ARG A 218 0.02 -0.59 8.69
N ARG A 219 0.00 -0.78 7.38
CA ARG A 219 -1.19 -0.97 6.55
C ARG A 219 -0.94 -2.03 5.49
N PRO A 220 -0.58 -3.27 5.89
CA PRO A 220 -0.30 -4.35 4.94
C PRO A 220 -1.50 -4.65 4.03
N ASP A 221 -2.71 -4.29 4.45
CA ASP A 221 -3.96 -4.36 3.67
C ASP A 221 -3.96 -3.47 2.42
N LEU A 222 -3.14 -2.41 2.38
CA LEU A 222 -3.01 -1.55 1.21
C LEU A 222 -2.06 -2.12 0.15
N LEU A 223 -1.26 -3.13 0.50
CA LEU A 223 -0.35 -3.77 -0.43
C LEU A 223 -1.05 -4.97 -1.09
N PRO A 224 -0.69 -5.30 -2.34
CA PRO A 224 -0.90 -6.66 -2.83
C PRO A 224 -0.28 -7.64 -1.82
N ALA A 225 -0.84 -8.83 -1.67
CA ALA A 225 -0.37 -9.84 -0.70
C ALA A 225 1.17 -10.03 -0.69
N THR A 226 1.83 -9.92 -1.84
CA THR A 226 3.30 -10.00 -1.93
C THR A 226 4.06 -8.75 -1.47
N GLY A 227 3.44 -7.57 -1.47
CA GLY A 227 4.05 -6.35 -0.98
C GLY A 227 4.32 -6.35 0.53
N ALA A 228 3.54 -7.12 1.30
CA ALA A 228 3.67 -7.23 2.75
C ALA A 228 4.80 -8.17 3.22
N ILE A 229 5.47 -8.89 2.30
CA ILE A 229 6.56 -9.83 2.63
C ILE A 229 7.77 -9.06 3.19
N GLY A 230 8.14 -9.35 4.44
CA GLY A 230 9.29 -8.79 5.15
C GLY A 230 10.54 -9.66 5.09
N GLY A 231 10.40 -10.98 4.93
CA GLY A 231 11.51 -11.92 4.78
C GLY A 231 11.07 -13.35 4.47
N LEU A 232 12.02 -14.29 4.42
CA LEU A 232 11.74 -15.70 4.10
C LEU A 232 10.89 -16.39 5.16
N ALA A 233 10.93 -15.93 6.42
CA ALA A 233 10.12 -16.46 7.52
C ALA A 233 8.61 -16.23 7.32
N ASP A 234 8.23 -15.26 6.51
CA ASP A 234 6.83 -14.92 6.21
C ASP A 234 6.28 -15.76 5.04
N LEU A 235 7.05 -16.72 4.52
CA LEU A 235 6.77 -17.43 3.27
C LEU A 235 6.64 -18.95 3.47
N ASP A 236 5.80 -19.57 2.64
CA ASP A 236 5.68 -21.03 2.56
C ASP A 236 6.84 -21.59 1.73
N VAL A 237 7.79 -22.23 2.40
CA VAL A 237 8.95 -22.89 1.77
C VAL A 237 8.69 -24.39 1.71
N ARG A 238 8.64 -24.95 0.50
CA ARG A 238 8.35 -26.38 0.30
C ARG A 238 9.15 -27.00 -0.85
N PRO A 239 9.30 -28.34 -0.88
CA PRO A 239 9.83 -29.03 -2.04
C PRO A 239 9.00 -28.73 -3.30
N ALA A 240 9.66 -28.54 -4.44
CA ALA A 240 8.96 -28.39 -5.70
C ALA A 240 8.30 -29.71 -6.12
N VAL A 241 7.13 -29.63 -6.73
CA VAL A 241 6.41 -30.75 -7.33
C VAL A 241 6.23 -30.51 -8.84
N PRO A 242 5.92 -31.56 -9.65
CA PRO A 242 5.74 -31.39 -11.10
C PRO A 242 4.73 -30.31 -11.50
N ALA A 243 3.72 -30.06 -10.67
CA ALA A 243 2.73 -28.99 -10.88
C ALA A 243 3.34 -27.57 -10.83
N ASP A 244 4.47 -27.38 -10.15
CA ASP A 244 5.14 -26.07 -10.06
C ASP A 244 5.90 -25.70 -11.34
N ALA A 245 6.09 -26.63 -12.29
CA ALA A 245 6.96 -26.43 -13.45
C ALA A 245 6.56 -25.21 -14.32
N GLY A 246 5.27 -24.96 -14.48
CA GLY A 246 4.76 -23.81 -15.24
C GLY A 246 5.14 -22.47 -14.60
N GLU A 247 4.94 -22.34 -13.29
CA GLU A 247 5.30 -21.13 -12.54
C GLU A 247 6.82 -20.96 -12.43
N LEU A 248 7.55 -22.06 -12.22
CA LEU A 248 9.03 -22.05 -12.23
C LEU A 248 9.58 -21.59 -13.57
N PHE A 249 8.97 -22.02 -14.68
CA PHE A 249 9.35 -21.56 -16.02
C PHE A 249 9.14 -20.06 -16.17
N THR A 250 8.00 -19.53 -15.72
CA THR A 250 7.71 -18.08 -15.74
C THR A 250 8.68 -17.30 -14.86
N LEU A 251 8.88 -17.72 -13.61
CA LEU A 251 9.80 -17.07 -12.67
C LEU A 251 11.23 -17.05 -13.21
N GLN A 252 11.68 -18.16 -13.78
CA GLN A 252 12.97 -18.26 -14.45
C GLN A 252 13.12 -17.25 -15.58
N ARG A 253 12.11 -17.12 -16.45
CA ARG A 253 12.18 -16.16 -17.55
C ARG A 253 12.30 -14.73 -17.02
N ALA A 254 11.51 -14.38 -16.00
CA ALA A 254 11.55 -13.06 -15.39
C ALA A 254 12.92 -12.76 -14.74
N CYS A 255 13.51 -13.71 -14.01
CA CYS A 255 14.77 -13.48 -13.28
C CYS A 255 15.98 -13.28 -14.20
N TRP A 256 16.07 -13.98 -15.33
CA TRP A 256 17.27 -13.92 -16.19
C TRP A 256 17.24 -12.82 -17.26
N LEU A 257 16.16 -12.05 -17.38
CA LEU A 257 16.15 -10.87 -18.28
C LEU A 257 17.19 -9.83 -17.84
N GLN A 258 17.26 -9.52 -16.55
CA GLN A 258 18.29 -8.63 -15.98
C GLN A 258 19.70 -9.19 -16.17
N GLU A 259 19.86 -10.52 -16.05
CA GLU A 259 21.16 -11.18 -16.27
C GLU A 259 21.63 -11.06 -17.73
N LEU A 260 20.70 -11.11 -18.69
CA LEU A 260 21.02 -10.90 -20.11
C LEU A 260 21.47 -9.47 -20.37
N GLU A 261 20.83 -8.48 -19.75
CA GLU A 261 21.23 -7.08 -19.83
C GLU A 261 22.62 -6.84 -19.23
N ALA A 262 22.91 -7.47 -18.09
CA ALA A 262 24.22 -7.39 -17.43
C ALA A 262 25.33 -8.15 -18.18
N ASN A 263 24.98 -9.13 -19.02
CA ASN A 263 25.92 -9.99 -19.74
C ASN A 263 25.56 -10.07 -21.24
N PRO A 264 25.67 -8.95 -21.98
CA PRO A 264 25.26 -8.89 -23.37
C PRO A 264 26.04 -9.89 -24.24
N GLY A 265 25.33 -10.66 -25.07
CA GLY A 265 25.91 -11.66 -25.97
C GLY A 265 26.25 -13.00 -25.32
N VAL A 266 26.02 -13.17 -24.01
CA VAL A 266 26.15 -14.46 -23.33
C VAL A 266 24.90 -15.29 -23.56
N GLU A 267 25.06 -16.52 -24.05
CA GLU A 267 23.96 -17.48 -24.13
C GLU A 267 23.63 -18.00 -22.73
N ILE A 268 22.42 -17.68 -22.27
CA ILE A 268 21.92 -18.06 -20.94
C ILE A 268 20.95 -19.24 -21.11
N PRO A 269 21.31 -20.47 -20.67
CA PRO A 269 20.46 -21.65 -20.86
C PRO A 269 19.04 -21.49 -20.31
N ALA A 270 18.90 -20.79 -19.17
CA ALA A 270 17.60 -20.52 -18.54
C ALA A 270 16.63 -19.74 -19.47
N LEU A 271 17.14 -18.96 -20.43
CA LEU A 271 16.33 -18.25 -21.42
C LEU A 271 16.12 -19.06 -22.71
N ARG A 272 16.64 -20.29 -22.80
CA ARG A 272 16.49 -21.16 -23.98
C ARG A 272 15.74 -22.46 -23.68
N GLU A 273 15.77 -22.91 -22.43
CA GLU A 273 15.00 -24.06 -21.95
C GLU A 273 13.50 -23.90 -22.25
N SER A 274 12.87 -25.03 -22.59
CA SER A 274 11.42 -25.21 -22.71
C SER A 274 10.78 -25.57 -21.37
N LEU A 275 9.45 -25.57 -21.30
CA LEU A 275 8.73 -26.07 -20.12
C LEU A 275 9.08 -27.54 -19.81
N ASP A 276 9.25 -28.37 -20.83
CA ASP A 276 9.60 -29.79 -20.62
C ASP A 276 11.04 -29.96 -20.11
N ASP A 277 11.95 -29.05 -20.44
CA ASP A 277 13.28 -29.01 -19.83
C ASP A 277 13.19 -28.68 -18.34
N VAL A 278 12.34 -27.72 -17.95
CA VAL A 278 12.10 -27.40 -16.54
C VAL A 278 11.51 -28.59 -15.80
N ARG A 279 10.52 -29.28 -16.38
CA ARG A 279 9.92 -30.50 -15.80
C ARG A 279 10.97 -31.58 -15.54
N ARG A 280 11.78 -31.92 -16.56
CA ARG A 280 12.87 -32.90 -16.41
C ARG A 280 13.90 -32.46 -15.36
N GLY A 281 14.12 -31.16 -15.23
CA GLY A 281 15.01 -30.58 -14.23
C GLY A 281 14.54 -30.79 -12.78
N LEU A 282 13.26 -31.05 -12.53
CA LEU A 282 12.76 -31.28 -11.17
C LEU A 282 13.20 -32.64 -10.59
N ASP A 283 13.37 -33.65 -11.44
CA ASP A 283 13.74 -35.00 -10.98
C ASP A 283 15.24 -35.13 -10.65
N GLY A 284 16.08 -34.28 -11.26
CA GLY A 284 17.54 -34.33 -11.12
C GLY A 284 18.13 -33.34 -10.11
N TRP A 285 17.30 -32.57 -9.42
CA TRP A 285 17.73 -31.52 -8.50
C TRP A 285 16.87 -31.51 -7.24
N VAL A 286 17.48 -31.20 -6.10
CA VAL A 286 16.74 -30.81 -4.90
C VAL A 286 16.27 -29.38 -5.09
N VAL A 287 14.97 -29.20 -5.34
CA VAL A 287 14.39 -27.87 -5.60
C VAL A 287 13.50 -27.46 -4.41
N ARG A 288 13.63 -26.21 -3.97
CA ARG A 288 12.69 -25.54 -3.08
C ARG A 288 11.98 -24.42 -3.82
N VAL A 289 10.68 -24.35 -3.63
CA VAL A 289 9.83 -23.23 -4.05
C VAL A 289 9.41 -22.46 -2.82
N VAL A 290 9.27 -21.15 -3.00
CA VAL A 290 8.87 -20.22 -1.95
C VAL A 290 7.63 -19.49 -2.43
N ARG A 291 6.55 -19.61 -1.66
CA ARG A 291 5.24 -19.06 -2.01
C ARG A 291 4.79 -18.05 -0.97
N GLU A 292 4.12 -17.01 -1.44
CA GLU A 292 3.41 -16.10 -0.55
C GLU A 292 2.14 -16.82 -0.03
N PRO A 293 1.95 -16.95 1.29
CA PRO A 293 0.93 -17.85 1.85
C PRO A 293 -0.52 -17.52 1.48
N SER A 294 -0.88 -16.24 1.35
CA SER A 294 -2.28 -15.83 1.17
C SER A 294 -2.76 -15.96 -0.29
N SER A 295 -1.92 -15.59 -1.26
CA SER A 295 -2.20 -15.68 -2.69
C SER A 295 -1.73 -17.00 -3.32
N GLY A 296 -0.83 -17.72 -2.65
CA GLY A 296 -0.15 -18.89 -3.19
C GLY A 296 0.86 -18.57 -4.29
N ARG A 297 1.11 -17.30 -4.62
CA ARG A 297 2.02 -16.88 -5.69
C ARG A 297 3.43 -17.41 -5.46
N LEU A 298 4.05 -18.00 -6.49
CA LEU A 298 5.48 -18.33 -6.47
C LEU A 298 6.33 -17.06 -6.50
N VAL A 299 7.07 -16.81 -5.41
CA VAL A 299 7.88 -15.59 -5.21
C VAL A 299 9.38 -15.86 -5.21
N GLY A 300 9.78 -17.11 -5.06
CA GLY A 300 11.18 -17.51 -5.14
C GLY A 300 11.36 -18.99 -5.36
N ALA A 301 12.55 -19.38 -5.77
CA ALA A 301 12.95 -20.78 -5.87
C ALA A 301 14.46 -20.90 -5.83
N VAL A 302 14.95 -22.07 -5.41
CA VAL A 302 16.37 -22.39 -5.42
C VAL A 302 16.57 -23.88 -5.63
N ARG A 303 17.70 -24.29 -6.23
CA ARG A 303 18.01 -25.71 -6.42
C ARG A 303 19.46 -26.07 -6.10
N GLY A 304 19.66 -27.30 -5.68
CA GLY A 304 21.00 -27.88 -5.48
C GLY A 304 21.07 -29.33 -5.92
N LYS A 305 22.25 -29.80 -6.29
CA LYS A 305 22.54 -31.23 -6.53
C LYS A 305 24.01 -31.53 -6.26
N VAL A 306 24.32 -32.80 -6.03
CA VAL A 306 25.72 -33.25 -6.03
C VAL A 306 26.19 -33.39 -7.48
N ASP A 307 27.30 -32.76 -7.83
CA ASP A 307 27.90 -32.83 -9.16
C ASP A 307 28.83 -34.05 -9.32
N SER A 308 29.45 -34.19 -10.49
CA SER A 308 30.38 -35.29 -10.79
C SER A 308 31.67 -35.27 -9.96
N HIS A 309 31.95 -34.16 -9.27
CA HIS A 309 33.12 -33.99 -8.41
C HIS A 309 32.78 -34.19 -6.93
N GLY A 310 31.53 -34.55 -6.60
CA GLY A 310 31.07 -34.70 -5.22
C GLY A 310 30.81 -33.35 -4.52
N GLU A 311 30.76 -32.26 -5.28
CA GLU A 311 30.49 -30.92 -4.75
C GLU A 311 28.99 -30.60 -4.86
N TRP A 312 28.49 -29.73 -3.99
CA TRP A 312 27.10 -29.28 -4.05
C TRP A 312 26.97 -28.09 -4.98
N ASP A 313 26.49 -28.38 -6.18
CA ASP A 313 26.18 -27.41 -7.23
C ASP A 313 24.89 -26.69 -6.89
N ILE A 314 25.00 -25.40 -6.56
CA ILE A 314 23.90 -24.50 -6.28
C ILE A 314 23.54 -23.76 -7.57
N GLY A 315 22.29 -23.92 -7.96
CA GLY A 315 21.74 -23.30 -9.16
C GLY A 315 20.44 -22.55 -8.88
N ARG A 316 20.10 -21.70 -9.85
CA ARG A 316 18.82 -20.99 -9.94
C ARG A 316 18.33 -20.40 -8.62
N VAL A 317 19.14 -19.55 -7.99
CA VAL A 317 18.68 -18.71 -6.88
C VAL A 317 17.77 -17.62 -7.47
N MET A 318 16.46 -17.83 -7.41
CA MET A 318 15.44 -17.01 -8.07
C MET A 318 14.63 -16.24 -7.04
N VAL A 319 14.54 -14.92 -7.22
CA VAL A 319 13.64 -14.04 -6.47
C VAL A 319 12.82 -13.28 -7.50
N ALA A 320 11.50 -13.27 -7.33
CA ALA A 320 10.61 -12.51 -8.20
C ALA A 320 11.09 -11.04 -8.27
N PRO A 321 11.16 -10.42 -9.47
CA PRO A 321 11.79 -9.10 -9.64
C PRO A 321 11.24 -8.00 -8.73
N ASP A 322 9.94 -8.00 -8.46
CA ASP A 322 9.24 -7.07 -7.56
C ASP A 322 9.57 -7.24 -6.07
N LEU A 323 10.26 -8.31 -5.70
CA LEU A 323 10.68 -8.63 -4.33
C LEU A 323 12.20 -8.64 -4.15
N GLN A 324 12.96 -8.25 -5.16
CA GLN A 324 14.41 -8.07 -5.05
C GLN A 324 14.75 -6.94 -4.06
N GLY A 325 15.97 -6.97 -3.52
CA GLY A 325 16.42 -5.99 -2.52
C GLY A 325 15.93 -6.23 -1.09
N ARG A 326 14.96 -7.14 -0.87
CA ARG A 326 14.39 -7.47 0.44
C ARG A 326 15.16 -8.57 1.22
N GLY A 327 16.38 -8.90 0.80
CA GLY A 327 17.19 -9.95 1.44
C GLY A 327 16.82 -11.40 1.10
N LEU A 328 15.73 -11.64 0.34
CA LEU A 328 15.27 -12.99 -0.04
C LEU A 328 16.32 -13.81 -0.78
N GLY A 329 17.12 -13.19 -1.67
CA GLY A 329 18.18 -13.90 -2.41
C GLY A 329 19.26 -14.49 -1.51
N ARG A 330 19.62 -13.77 -0.44
CA ARG A 330 20.53 -14.28 0.59
C ARG A 330 19.90 -15.41 1.38
N ALA A 331 18.64 -15.26 1.79
CA ALA A 331 17.92 -16.28 2.54
C ALA A 331 17.76 -17.58 1.73
N LEU A 332 17.46 -17.50 0.43
CA LEU A 332 17.44 -18.65 -0.48
C LEU A 332 18.80 -19.32 -0.64
N LEU A 333 19.87 -18.54 -0.68
CA LEU A 333 21.23 -19.06 -0.75
C LEU A 333 21.62 -19.79 0.54
N GLU A 334 21.20 -19.30 1.70
CA GLU A 334 21.38 -19.98 2.99
C GLU A 334 20.55 -21.27 3.04
N LEU A 335 19.26 -21.21 2.67
CA LEU A 335 18.37 -22.36 2.58
C LEU A 335 18.95 -23.50 1.73
N VAL A 336 19.46 -23.22 0.53
CA VAL A 336 19.97 -24.29 -0.36
C VAL A 336 21.28 -24.91 0.15
N GLN A 337 22.08 -24.19 0.94
CA GLN A 337 23.26 -24.77 1.60
C GLN A 337 22.86 -25.76 2.69
N GLU A 338 21.77 -25.50 3.41
CA GLU A 338 21.24 -26.40 4.45
C GLU A 338 20.69 -27.71 3.89
N LEU A 339 20.35 -27.74 2.60
CA LEU A 339 19.86 -28.92 1.88
C LEU A 339 20.98 -29.84 1.37
N ALA A 340 22.25 -29.41 1.46
CA ALA A 340 23.37 -30.22 1.00
C ALA A 340 23.52 -31.47 1.90
N PRO A 341 23.82 -32.64 1.31
CA PRO A 341 24.20 -33.83 2.07
C PRO A 341 25.40 -33.57 2.99
N GLU A 342 25.49 -34.28 4.12
CA GLU A 342 26.53 -34.05 5.13
C GLU A 342 27.95 -34.36 4.62
N GLU A 343 28.06 -35.22 3.60
CA GLU A 343 29.33 -35.63 3.00
C GLU A 343 29.93 -34.56 2.07
N VAL A 344 29.15 -33.54 1.70
CA VAL A 344 29.62 -32.45 0.85
C VAL A 344 30.55 -31.55 1.62
N GLU A 345 31.79 -31.41 1.14
CA GLU A 345 32.77 -30.48 1.72
C GLU A 345 32.81 -29.10 1.05
N THR A 346 32.21 -28.96 -0.13
CA THR A 346 32.31 -27.75 -0.95
C THR A 346 30.98 -27.44 -1.65
N TYR A 347 30.52 -26.20 -1.50
CA TYR A 347 29.48 -25.60 -2.32
C TYR A 347 30.11 -24.94 -3.55
N VAL A 348 29.52 -25.15 -4.71
CA VAL A 348 29.91 -24.53 -5.98
C VAL A 348 28.71 -23.85 -6.62
N LEU A 349 28.93 -22.68 -7.22
CA LEU A 349 27.93 -22.00 -8.05
C LEU A 349 28.60 -21.24 -9.18
N PHE A 350 27.81 -20.85 -10.17
CA PHE A 350 28.25 -19.95 -11.23
C PHE A 350 27.31 -18.74 -11.36
N THR A 351 27.87 -17.64 -11.83
CA THR A 351 27.12 -16.41 -12.12
C THR A 351 27.77 -15.67 -13.29
N GLY A 352 27.04 -14.77 -13.95
CA GLY A 352 27.57 -13.99 -15.06
C GLY A 352 28.77 -13.13 -14.64
N GLN A 353 29.74 -12.97 -15.54
CA GLN A 353 30.92 -12.14 -15.28
C GLN A 353 30.54 -10.67 -15.05
N GLY A 354 29.50 -10.18 -15.72
CA GLY A 354 28.91 -8.84 -15.57
C GLY A 354 27.93 -8.70 -14.40
N SER A 355 27.54 -9.81 -13.74
CA SER A 355 26.56 -9.83 -12.66
C SER A 355 27.16 -9.38 -11.32
N ALA A 356 27.60 -8.12 -11.25
CA ALA A 356 28.34 -7.57 -10.11
C ALA A 356 27.57 -7.69 -8.77
N ASP A 357 26.25 -7.55 -8.81
CA ASP A 357 25.38 -7.58 -7.63
C ASP A 357 25.31 -8.99 -7.03
N ASN A 358 25.11 -10.00 -7.88
CA ASN A 358 25.18 -11.41 -7.49
C ASN A 358 26.55 -11.75 -6.92
N GLN A 359 27.63 -11.35 -7.58
CA GLN A 359 28.98 -11.58 -7.08
C GLN A 359 29.22 -10.91 -5.71
N ARG A 360 28.70 -9.71 -5.47
CA ARG A 360 28.77 -9.06 -4.14
C ARG A 360 27.98 -9.84 -3.10
N MET A 361 26.77 -10.31 -3.43
CA MET A 361 25.96 -11.13 -2.54
C MET A 361 26.67 -12.44 -2.16
N TYR A 362 27.19 -13.19 -3.15
CA TYR A 362 27.91 -14.44 -2.92
C TYR A 362 29.19 -14.24 -2.11
N LYS A 363 29.97 -13.17 -2.38
CA LYS A 363 31.17 -12.83 -1.59
C LYS A 363 30.80 -12.55 -0.13
N LYS A 364 29.72 -11.80 0.13
CA LYS A 364 29.22 -11.55 1.50
C LYS A 364 28.78 -12.85 2.20
N ALA A 365 28.28 -13.84 1.45
CA ALA A 365 27.91 -15.16 1.96
C ALA A 365 29.11 -16.13 2.14
N GLY A 366 30.33 -15.68 1.84
CA GLY A 366 31.57 -16.45 2.05
C GLY A 366 32.11 -17.17 0.81
N PHE A 367 31.46 -17.05 -0.36
CA PHE A 367 31.96 -17.64 -1.60
C PHE A 367 33.17 -16.87 -2.15
N ARG A 368 34.11 -17.61 -2.73
CA ARG A 368 35.34 -17.07 -3.33
C ARG A 368 35.40 -17.42 -4.81
N LEU A 369 35.86 -16.48 -5.64
CA LEU A 369 36.09 -16.71 -7.07
C LEU A 369 37.15 -17.79 -7.28
N ARG A 370 36.92 -18.66 -8.26
CA ARG A 370 37.82 -19.75 -8.65
C ARG A 370 38.20 -19.63 -10.12
N PRO A 371 39.15 -18.73 -10.46
CA PRO A 371 39.61 -18.55 -11.84
C PRO A 371 40.36 -19.79 -12.37
N ASP A 372 40.81 -20.67 -11.46
CA ASP A 372 41.42 -21.95 -11.76
C ASP A 372 40.42 -22.99 -12.30
N ARG A 373 39.11 -22.74 -12.19
CA ARG A 373 38.06 -23.67 -12.62
C ARG A 373 37.44 -23.27 -13.95
N LYS A 374 37.14 -24.27 -14.77
CA LYS A 374 36.47 -24.08 -16.06
C LYS A 374 35.02 -23.63 -15.82
N ALA A 375 34.70 -22.42 -16.25
CA ALA A 375 33.34 -21.87 -16.24
C ALA A 375 32.68 -21.98 -17.62
N PRO A 376 31.33 -22.00 -17.70
CA PRO A 376 30.62 -21.73 -18.94
C PRO A 376 31.05 -20.37 -19.54
N PRO A 377 31.01 -20.20 -20.88
CA PRO A 377 31.34 -18.92 -21.51
C PRO A 377 30.55 -17.76 -20.91
N GLY A 378 31.23 -16.68 -20.54
CA GLY A 378 30.61 -15.49 -19.94
C GLY A 378 30.24 -15.61 -18.46
N ALA A 379 30.53 -16.74 -17.80
CA ALA A 379 30.29 -16.96 -16.38
C ALA A 379 31.60 -17.07 -15.58
N VAL A 380 31.49 -16.90 -14.27
CA VAL A 380 32.56 -17.15 -13.29
C VAL A 380 32.11 -18.20 -12.28
N VAL A 381 33.04 -19.06 -11.85
CA VAL A 381 32.80 -20.07 -10.81
C VAL A 381 33.18 -19.51 -9.45
N MET A 382 32.35 -19.77 -8.45
CA MET A 382 32.61 -19.45 -7.06
C MET A 382 32.41 -20.66 -6.16
N THR A 383 33.26 -20.82 -5.15
CA THR A 383 33.17 -21.93 -4.20
C THR A 383 33.17 -21.44 -2.75
N LYS A 384 32.54 -22.20 -1.86
CA LYS A 384 32.59 -22.03 -0.41
C LYS A 384 32.81 -23.41 0.23
N ARG A 385 33.69 -23.51 1.24
CA ARG A 385 33.80 -24.74 2.04
C ARG A 385 32.54 -24.91 2.88
N ALA A 386 31.98 -26.12 2.91
CA ALA A 386 30.88 -26.44 3.81
C ALA A 386 31.39 -26.41 5.25
N ASP A 387 30.61 -25.82 6.15
CA ASP A 387 30.93 -25.84 7.57
C ASP A 387 30.69 -27.27 8.08
N ARG A 388 31.71 -27.91 8.65
CA ARG A 388 31.55 -29.24 9.27
C ARG A 388 30.52 -29.12 10.39
N ARG A 389 29.32 -29.66 10.19
CA ARG A 389 28.35 -29.86 11.27
C ARG A 389 28.98 -30.87 12.24
N ILE A 390 29.56 -30.38 13.33
CA ILE A 390 29.96 -31.24 14.44
C ILE A 390 28.65 -31.79 15.02
N SER A 391 28.34 -33.06 14.75
CA SER A 391 27.26 -33.77 15.39
C SER A 391 27.41 -33.60 16.91
N ARG A 392 26.35 -33.10 17.57
CA ARG A 392 26.17 -33.18 19.02
C ARG A 392 25.27 -34.35 19.34
#